data_AF-A0A453FQ29-F1
#
_entry.id   AF-A0A453FQ29-F1
#
_cell.length_a   1.000
_cell.length_b   1.000
_cell.length_c   1.000
_cell.angle_alpha   90.00
_cell.angle_beta   90.00
_cell.angle_gamma   90.00
#
_symmetry.space_group_name_H-M   'P 1'
#
loop_
_entity.id
_entity.type
_entity.pdbx_description
1 polymer ?
#
loop_
_entity_poly.entity_id
_entity_poly.type
_entity_poly.pdbx_seq_one_letter_code
_entity_poly.pdbx_strand_id
1 'polypeptide(L)'
;ENANLAFLKKHMGATFEERPKPWVSELNPDDIQSGDFLVLSKIRGRWGGFETLEKWVTGAYAGHTAVCLRDSEGKLWVGESGHENEEGEDIIAVLPWEEWWEFETTKDDSNPQIALLPLRQDLRAKFNETAAWIYAEKMNGKPYGYHNMIFSWIDTISNNYPPPLDAHVVASVMTVWNKLQPDYAASMWTEALNKRLGTKGS
;
A
#
# COMPACT_ATOMS: atom_id res chain seq x y z
N GLU A 1 -6.66 6.77 -15.29
CA GLU A 1 -7.17 7.91 -14.49
C GLU A 1 -8.67 8.12 -14.64
N ASN A 2 -9.21 8.62 -15.75
CA ASN A 2 -10.66 8.93 -15.87
C ASN A 2 -11.58 7.75 -15.54
N ALA A 3 -11.22 6.54 -15.98
CA ALA A 3 -11.96 5.32 -15.63
C ALA A 3 -11.94 5.03 -14.11
N ASN A 4 -10.80 5.25 -13.46
CA ASN A 4 -10.65 5.06 -12.01
C ASN A 4 -11.50 6.07 -11.24
N LEU A 5 -11.45 7.34 -11.63
CA LEU A 5 -12.29 8.41 -11.04
C LEU A 5 -13.78 8.11 -11.21
N ALA A 6 -14.21 7.70 -12.41
CA ALA A 6 -15.59 7.32 -12.67
C ALA A 6 -16.03 6.11 -11.85
N PHE A 7 -15.15 5.13 -11.68
CA PHE A 7 -15.40 3.95 -10.86
C PHE A 7 -15.60 4.32 -9.38
N LEU A 8 -14.65 5.06 -8.78
CA LEU A 8 -14.73 5.50 -7.38
C LEU A 8 -15.97 6.38 -7.14
N LYS A 9 -16.30 7.28 -8.07
CA LYS A 9 -17.52 8.09 -7.99
C LYS A 9 -18.78 7.22 -8.01
N LYS A 10 -18.84 6.23 -8.90
CA LYS A 10 -20.01 5.35 -9.05
C LYS A 10 -20.20 4.41 -7.87
N HIS A 11 -19.12 3.83 -7.36
CA HIS A 11 -19.19 2.72 -6.40
C HIS A 11 -18.93 3.13 -4.95
N MET A 12 -18.27 4.26 -4.72
CA MET A 12 -18.01 4.80 -3.38
C MET A 12 -18.69 6.16 -3.14
N GLY A 13 -19.22 6.82 -4.18
CA GLY A 13 -19.68 8.20 -4.07
C GLY A 13 -18.54 9.21 -3.86
N ALA A 14 -17.28 8.79 -4.03
CA ALA A 14 -16.11 9.61 -3.79
C ALA A 14 -15.81 10.54 -4.97
N THR A 15 -15.50 11.80 -4.69
CA THR A 15 -15.08 12.79 -5.68
C THR A 15 -13.67 13.26 -5.39
N PHE A 16 -12.81 13.23 -6.41
CA PHE A 16 -11.45 13.74 -6.34
C PHE A 16 -11.38 14.99 -7.18
N GLU A 17 -11.15 16.12 -6.52
CA GLU A 17 -11.04 17.43 -7.15
C GLU A 17 -9.57 17.87 -7.16
N GLU A 18 -9.17 18.57 -8.23
CA GLU A 18 -7.81 19.09 -8.32
C GLU A 18 -7.61 20.20 -7.28
N ARG A 19 -6.53 20.09 -6.49
CA ARG A 19 -6.19 21.12 -5.51
C ARG A 19 -5.61 22.36 -6.20
N PRO A 20 -5.89 23.57 -5.69
CA PRO A 20 -5.20 24.78 -6.15
C PRO A 20 -3.70 24.69 -5.84
N LYS A 21 -2.89 25.32 -6.69
CA LYS A 21 -1.42 25.39 -6.51
C LYS A 21 -1.04 26.35 -5.37
N PRO A 22 0.09 26.11 -4.68
CA PRO A 22 1.04 25.01 -4.88
C PRO A 22 0.51 23.66 -4.33
N TRP A 23 0.86 22.56 -5.01
CA TRP A 23 0.41 21.22 -4.62
C TRP A 23 1.19 20.64 -3.44
N VAL A 24 2.43 21.06 -3.25
CA VAL A 24 3.29 20.68 -2.12
C VAL A 24 3.22 21.78 -1.07
N SER A 25 2.90 21.39 0.17
CA SER A 25 3.02 22.27 1.33
C SER A 25 4.47 22.23 1.84
N GLU A 26 4.92 23.31 2.49
CA GLU A 26 6.24 23.33 3.12
C GLU A 26 6.36 22.20 4.13
N LEU A 27 7.30 21.29 3.89
CA LEU A 27 7.56 20.13 4.73
C LEU A 27 9.03 20.19 5.13
N ASN A 28 9.27 20.28 6.44
CA ASN A 28 10.61 20.20 6.99
C ASN A 28 10.85 18.75 7.47
N PRO A 29 11.78 18.00 6.85
CA PRO A 29 12.08 16.64 7.26
C PRO A 29 12.50 16.53 8.72
N ASP A 30 13.07 17.59 9.33
CA ASP A 30 13.47 17.62 10.73
C ASP A 30 12.29 17.52 11.71
N ASP A 31 11.08 17.90 11.29
CA ASP A 31 9.87 17.79 12.10
C ASP A 31 9.26 16.38 12.10
N ILE A 32 9.72 15.51 11.19
CA ILE A 32 9.24 14.13 11.05
C ILE A 32 9.94 13.23 12.06
N GLN A 33 9.18 12.40 12.74
CA GLN A 33 9.67 11.55 13.82
C GLN A 33 9.33 10.08 13.59
N SER A 34 10.08 9.20 14.26
CA SER A 34 9.82 7.76 14.24
C SER A 34 8.37 7.44 14.62
N GLY A 35 7.74 6.62 13.79
CA GLY A 35 6.33 6.24 13.93
C GLY A 35 5.33 7.17 13.24
N ASP A 36 5.78 8.29 12.65
CA ASP A 36 4.94 9.07 11.74
C ASP A 36 4.63 8.25 10.50
N PHE A 37 3.47 8.52 9.89
CA PHE A 37 2.93 7.69 8.83
C PHE A 37 2.66 8.50 7.58
N LEU A 38 3.07 7.97 6.44
CA LEU A 38 2.78 8.51 5.12
C LEU A 38 1.63 7.72 4.52
N VAL A 39 0.66 8.44 3.99
CA VAL A 39 -0.51 7.86 3.32
C VAL A 39 -0.50 8.33 1.88
N LEU A 40 -0.54 7.37 0.96
CA LEU A 40 -0.48 7.62 -0.47
C LEU A 40 -1.80 7.23 -1.14
N SER A 41 -2.20 8.07 -2.10
CA SER A 41 -3.37 7.85 -2.92
C SER A 41 -3.01 8.04 -4.39
N LYS A 42 -2.85 6.92 -5.08
CA LYS A 42 -2.54 6.80 -6.51
C LYS A 42 -3.85 6.62 -7.30
N ILE A 43 -3.93 7.28 -8.46
CA ILE A 43 -5.10 7.24 -9.38
C ILE A 43 -4.67 7.00 -10.84
N ARG A 44 -3.38 7.19 -11.17
CA ARG A 44 -2.82 7.03 -12.52
C ARG A 44 -1.97 5.77 -12.65
N GLY A 45 -1.70 5.36 -13.87
CA GLY A 45 -0.83 4.22 -14.17
C GLY A 45 -1.35 2.87 -13.66
N ARG A 46 -0.46 1.87 -13.65
CA ARG A 46 -0.72 0.51 -13.14
C ARG A 46 -1.15 0.57 -11.67
N TRP A 47 -0.36 1.25 -10.84
CA TRP A 47 -0.59 1.35 -9.40
C TRP A 47 -1.87 2.09 -9.05
N GLY A 48 -2.24 3.16 -9.76
CA GLY A 48 -3.52 3.83 -9.53
C GLY A 48 -4.73 2.98 -9.89
N GLY A 49 -4.63 2.07 -10.88
CA GLY A 49 -5.66 1.08 -11.15
C GLY A 49 -5.80 0.06 -10.01
N PHE A 50 -4.67 -0.42 -9.49
CA PHE A 50 -4.63 -1.33 -8.37
C PHE A 50 -5.20 -0.70 -7.09
N GLU A 51 -4.71 0.48 -6.71
CA GLU A 51 -5.19 1.16 -5.51
C GLU A 51 -6.65 1.62 -5.63
N THR A 52 -7.19 1.76 -6.85
CA THR A 52 -8.63 2.02 -7.04
C THR A 52 -9.47 0.86 -6.51
N LEU A 53 -9.01 -0.38 -6.71
CA LEU A 53 -9.66 -1.56 -6.15
C LEU A 53 -9.49 -1.60 -4.63
N GLU A 54 -8.30 -1.31 -4.10
CA GLU A 54 -8.04 -1.23 -2.66
C GLU A 54 -8.94 -0.23 -1.95
N LYS A 55 -9.05 0.99 -2.49
CA LYS A 55 -9.95 2.04 -1.95
C LYS A 55 -11.39 1.55 -1.89
N TRP A 56 -11.85 0.90 -2.94
CA TRP A 56 -13.22 0.41 -3.02
C TRP A 56 -13.52 -0.74 -2.05
N VAL A 57 -12.65 -1.73 -1.96
CA VAL A 57 -12.86 -2.90 -1.08
C VAL A 57 -12.66 -2.57 0.40
N THR A 58 -11.84 -1.57 0.74
CA THR A 58 -11.61 -1.15 2.13
C THR A 58 -12.51 0.01 2.57
N GLY A 59 -13.10 0.74 1.62
CA GLY A 59 -13.78 2.01 1.89
C GLY A 59 -12.83 3.19 2.17
N ALA A 60 -11.51 2.99 2.03
CA ALA A 60 -10.50 4.01 2.27
C ALA A 60 -10.31 4.96 1.07
N TYR A 61 -9.65 6.09 1.30
CA TYR A 61 -9.27 7.05 0.25
C TYR A 61 -7.81 6.92 -0.17
N ALA A 62 -7.06 6.04 0.49
CA ALA A 62 -5.66 5.73 0.24
C ALA A 62 -5.53 4.25 -0.11
N GLY A 63 -4.55 3.91 -0.94
CA GLY A 63 -4.21 2.51 -1.25
C GLY A 63 -2.89 2.08 -0.64
N HIS A 64 -1.95 3.00 -0.45
CA HIS A 64 -0.62 2.68 0.03
C HIS A 64 -0.23 3.47 1.26
N THR A 65 0.66 2.89 2.06
CA THR A 65 1.14 3.50 3.28
C THR A 65 2.58 3.15 3.58
N ALA A 66 3.29 4.09 4.20
CA ALA A 66 4.67 3.91 4.63
C ALA A 66 4.89 4.50 6.04
N VAL A 67 5.93 4.05 6.73
CA VAL A 67 6.28 4.54 8.07
C VAL A 67 7.62 5.24 8.08
N CYS A 68 7.72 6.34 8.81
CA CYS A 68 8.95 7.08 9.02
C CYS A 68 9.73 6.52 10.22
N LEU A 69 11.05 6.40 10.07
CA LEU A 69 11.97 5.95 11.11
C LEU A 69 13.22 6.85 11.13
N ARG A 70 13.69 7.22 12.32
CA ARG A 70 14.96 7.90 12.54
C ARG A 70 15.99 6.89 13.01
N ASP A 71 17.17 6.88 12.40
CA ASP A 71 18.27 6.05 12.91
C ASP A 71 18.94 6.68 14.14
N SER A 72 19.95 6.00 14.69
CA SER A 72 20.72 6.49 15.84
C SER A 72 21.53 7.76 15.57
N GLU A 73 21.74 8.12 14.30
CA GLU A 73 22.38 9.37 13.87
C GLU A 73 21.35 10.49 13.62
N GLY A 74 20.06 10.17 13.74
CA GLY A 74 18.96 11.10 13.49
C GLY A 74 18.60 11.27 12.02
N LYS A 75 19.12 10.43 11.10
CA LYS A 75 18.71 10.47 9.68
C LYS A 75 17.33 9.86 9.52
N LEU A 76 16.56 10.40 8.58
CA LEU A 76 15.19 9.97 8.32
C LEU A 76 15.15 8.91 7.21
N TRP A 77 14.35 7.88 7.47
CA TRP A 77 14.14 6.72 6.62
C TRP A 77 12.64 6.46 6.45
N VAL A 78 12.28 5.86 5.32
CA VAL A 78 10.91 5.42 5.02
C VAL A 78 10.91 3.92 4.85
N GLY A 79 10.15 3.23 5.70
CA GLY A 79 9.87 1.81 5.57
C GLY A 79 8.55 1.59 4.84
N GLU A 80 8.57 0.84 3.75
CA GLU A 80 7.37 0.51 2.98
C GLU A 80 7.43 -0.91 2.39
N SER A 81 6.28 -1.39 1.93
CA SER A 81 6.18 -2.59 1.12
C SER A 81 5.62 -2.18 -0.22
N GLY A 82 6.31 -2.50 -1.32
CA GLY A 82 5.85 -2.19 -2.69
C GLY A 82 6.88 -1.47 -3.53
N HIS A 83 8.14 -1.41 -3.05
CA HIS A 83 9.24 -0.84 -3.79
C HIS A 83 9.78 -1.86 -4.80
N GLU A 84 9.93 -1.44 -6.06
CA GLU A 84 10.50 -2.27 -7.12
C GLU A 84 12.03 -2.25 -7.04
N ASN A 85 12.66 -3.42 -6.86
CA ASN A 85 14.12 -3.54 -6.86
C ASN A 85 14.71 -3.51 -8.29
N GLU A 86 16.03 -3.57 -8.42
CA GLU A 86 16.73 -3.57 -9.73
C GLU A 86 16.34 -4.76 -10.65
N GLU A 87 15.77 -5.82 -10.08
CA GLU A 87 15.34 -7.03 -10.76
C GLU A 87 13.86 -6.95 -11.22
N GLY A 88 13.16 -5.85 -10.90
CA GLY A 88 11.76 -5.65 -11.21
C GLY A 88 10.79 -6.32 -10.22
N GLU A 89 11.28 -6.69 -9.03
CA GLU A 89 10.49 -7.36 -8.00
C GLU A 89 10.00 -6.37 -6.94
N ASP A 90 8.73 -6.47 -6.55
CA ASP A 90 8.18 -5.71 -5.44
C ASP A 90 8.66 -6.29 -4.09
N ILE A 91 9.33 -5.48 -3.29
CA ILE A 91 9.90 -5.86 -1.99
C ILE A 91 9.45 -4.94 -0.85
N ILE A 92 9.74 -5.37 0.37
CA ILE A 92 9.78 -4.51 1.55
C ILE A 92 11.12 -3.78 1.56
N ALA A 93 11.10 -2.45 1.57
CA ALA A 93 12.28 -1.62 1.52
C ALA A 93 12.32 -0.63 2.69
N VAL A 94 13.54 -0.30 3.13
CA VAL A 94 13.82 0.83 4.01
C VAL A 94 14.75 1.77 3.27
N LEU A 95 14.23 2.93 2.86
CA LEU A 95 14.91 3.86 1.98
C LEU A 95 15.24 5.16 2.70
N PRO A 96 16.36 5.83 2.37
CA PRO A 96 16.61 7.20 2.83
C PRO A 96 15.45 8.10 2.41
N TRP A 97 15.03 9.02 3.29
CA TRP A 97 13.93 9.95 3.01
C TRP A 97 14.09 10.68 1.68
N GLU A 98 15.28 11.20 1.38
CA GLU A 98 15.52 11.98 0.17
C GLU A 98 15.33 11.15 -1.10
N GLU A 99 15.74 9.87 -1.07
CA GLU A 99 15.57 8.95 -2.19
C GLU A 99 14.09 8.63 -2.43
N TRP A 100 13.38 8.28 -1.35
CA TRP A 100 11.95 8.00 -1.41
C TRP A 100 11.15 9.23 -1.87
N TRP A 101 11.44 10.40 -1.30
CA TRP A 101 10.75 11.64 -1.62
C TRP A 101 11.02 12.11 -3.04
N GLU A 102 12.27 12.04 -3.53
CA GLU A 102 12.59 12.35 -4.92
C GLU A 102 11.83 11.40 -5.86
N PHE A 103 11.82 10.10 -5.57
CA PHE A 103 11.10 9.14 -6.39
C PHE A 103 9.60 9.48 -6.46
N GLU A 104 8.93 9.57 -5.32
CA GLU A 104 7.47 9.74 -5.26
C GLU A 104 7.01 11.09 -5.85
N THR A 105 7.85 12.13 -5.76
CA THR A 105 7.48 13.47 -6.27
C THR A 105 7.93 13.75 -7.70
N THR A 106 8.84 12.95 -8.27
CA THR A 106 9.41 13.23 -9.62
C THR A 106 9.43 12.05 -10.59
N LYS A 107 9.48 10.81 -10.09
CA LYS A 107 9.66 9.59 -10.91
C LYS A 107 8.43 8.68 -10.90
N ASP A 108 7.61 8.70 -9.85
CA ASP A 108 6.39 7.90 -9.80
C ASP A 108 5.34 8.44 -10.81
N ASP A 109 5.11 7.65 -11.87
CA ASP A 109 4.19 7.96 -12.96
C ASP A 109 2.70 7.91 -12.52
N SER A 110 2.43 7.31 -11.36
CA SER A 110 1.11 7.31 -10.74
C SER A 110 0.75 8.67 -10.12
N ASN A 111 1.74 9.54 -9.91
CA ASN A 111 1.66 10.88 -9.33
C ASN A 111 0.80 10.89 -8.04
N PRO A 112 1.30 10.27 -6.96
CA PRO A 112 0.53 10.07 -5.74
C PRO A 112 0.17 11.37 -5.04
N GLN A 113 -1.00 11.37 -4.40
CA GLN A 113 -1.29 12.32 -3.34
C GLN A 113 -0.71 11.77 -2.04
N ILE A 114 0.17 12.54 -1.40
CA ILE A 114 0.87 12.12 -0.19
C ILE A 114 0.39 12.98 0.99
N ALA A 115 0.00 12.33 2.08
CA ALA A 115 -0.31 12.99 3.34
C ALA A 115 0.60 12.44 4.45
N LEU A 116 1.29 13.33 5.15
CA LEU A 116 2.01 13.00 6.39
C LEU A 116 1.04 13.09 7.57
N LEU A 117 0.98 12.03 8.37
CA LEU A 117 0.18 11.92 9.58
C LEU A 117 1.12 11.73 10.78
N PRO A 118 1.38 12.79 11.56
CA PRO A 118 2.19 12.68 12.75
C PRO A 118 1.54 11.78 13.79
N LEU A 119 2.34 10.92 14.43
CA LEU A 119 1.87 10.10 15.53
C LEU A 119 1.46 10.99 16.72
N ARG A 120 0.28 10.72 17.28
CA ARG A 120 -0.24 11.44 18.45
C ARG A 120 0.72 11.29 19.63
N GLN A 121 0.94 12.35 20.39
CA GLN A 121 2.00 12.42 21.42
C GLN A 121 1.94 11.29 22.48
N ASP A 122 0.75 10.88 22.90
CA ASP A 122 0.55 9.80 23.87
C ASP A 122 0.85 8.41 23.30
N LEU A 123 0.70 8.22 21.98
CA LEU A 123 1.10 7.01 21.27
C LEU A 123 2.60 7.02 21.00
N ARG A 124 3.15 8.18 20.67
CA ARG A 124 4.59 8.36 20.47
C ARG A 124 5.39 8.01 21.72
N ALA A 125 4.92 8.41 22.90
CA ALA A 125 5.54 8.04 24.17
C ALA A 125 5.60 6.51 24.41
N LYS A 126 4.83 5.72 23.66
CA LYS A 126 4.80 4.25 23.72
C LYS A 126 5.52 3.59 22.53
N PHE A 127 5.92 4.38 21.53
CA PHE A 127 6.57 3.85 20.34
C PHE A 127 7.97 3.34 20.70
N ASN A 128 8.22 2.06 20.44
CA ASN A 128 9.51 1.44 20.70
C ASN A 128 10.34 1.46 19.42
N GLU A 129 11.16 2.49 19.29
CA GLU A 129 11.99 2.74 18.12
C GLU A 129 13.03 1.64 17.87
N THR A 130 13.65 1.10 18.92
CA THR A 130 14.58 -0.03 18.81
C THR A 130 13.89 -1.27 18.25
N ALA A 131 12.69 -1.61 18.75
CA ALA A 131 11.93 -2.74 18.25
C ALA A 131 11.45 -2.52 16.81
N ALA A 132 11.08 -1.28 16.46
CA ALA A 132 10.69 -0.92 15.10
C ALA A 132 11.85 -1.13 14.11
N TRP A 133 13.07 -0.69 14.45
CA TRP A 133 14.25 -0.92 13.62
C TRP A 133 14.61 -2.38 13.48
N ILE A 134 14.63 -3.15 14.58
CA ILE A 134 14.87 -4.60 14.52
C ILE A 134 13.87 -5.28 13.58
N TYR A 135 12.61 -4.84 13.58
CA TYR A 135 11.60 -5.37 12.68
C TYR A 135 11.85 -4.92 11.23
N ALA A 136 12.10 -3.63 10.99
CA ALA A 136 12.35 -3.07 9.67
C ALA A 136 13.55 -3.74 8.98
N GLU A 137 14.69 -3.87 9.66
CA GLU A 137 15.88 -4.55 9.15
C GLU A 137 15.61 -6.03 8.84
N LYS A 138 14.87 -6.71 9.72
CA LYS A 138 14.49 -8.12 9.50
C LYS A 138 13.62 -8.29 8.27
N MET A 139 12.79 -7.31 7.94
CA MET A 139 11.84 -7.39 6.83
C MET A 139 12.40 -6.84 5.52
N ASN A 140 13.41 -5.97 5.57
CA ASN A 140 14.04 -5.38 4.40
C ASN A 140 14.52 -6.45 3.40
N GLY A 141 14.22 -6.25 2.12
CA GLY A 141 14.51 -7.19 1.03
C GLY A 141 13.59 -8.40 0.94
N LYS A 142 12.60 -8.57 1.82
CA LYS A 142 11.61 -9.65 1.66
C LYS A 142 10.62 -9.33 0.55
N PRO A 143 10.08 -10.34 -0.15
CA PRO A 143 9.04 -10.13 -1.16
C PRO A 143 7.81 -9.42 -0.60
N TYR A 144 7.15 -8.63 -1.46
CA TYR A 144 5.89 -7.97 -1.15
C TYR A 144 4.82 -8.96 -0.68
N GLY A 145 4.04 -8.54 0.32
CA GLY A 145 3.07 -9.37 1.04
C GLY A 145 1.78 -9.70 0.28
N TYR A 146 1.83 -10.00 -1.01
CA TYR A 146 0.67 -10.36 -1.83
C TYR A 146 -0.20 -11.45 -1.19
N HIS A 147 0.45 -12.35 -0.45
CA HIS A 147 -0.08 -13.53 0.24
C HIS A 147 -1.20 -13.30 1.27
N ASN A 148 -1.68 -12.08 1.52
CA ASN A 148 -2.85 -11.90 2.40
C ASN A 148 -3.82 -10.83 1.91
N MET A 149 -3.54 -10.18 0.77
CA MET A 149 -4.22 -8.95 0.41
C MET A 149 -5.68 -9.19 -0.02
N ILE A 150 -6.01 -10.20 -0.82
CA ILE A 150 -7.45 -10.43 -1.14
C ILE A 150 -8.24 -10.95 0.04
N PHE A 151 -7.56 -11.57 1.00
CA PHE A 151 -8.19 -12.11 2.18
C PHE A 151 -8.47 -11.03 3.21
N SER A 152 -7.80 -9.87 3.14
CA SER A 152 -8.27 -8.66 3.81
C SER A 152 -9.45 -8.01 3.09
N TRP A 153 -9.65 -8.27 1.78
CA TRP A 153 -10.81 -7.78 1.02
C TRP A 153 -12.03 -8.72 1.13
N ILE A 154 -11.80 -10.02 1.37
CA ILE A 154 -12.82 -11.08 1.46
C ILE A 154 -12.63 -11.81 2.79
N ASP A 155 -13.07 -11.17 3.86
CA ASP A 155 -12.95 -11.68 5.22
C ASP A 155 -14.10 -12.65 5.58
N THR A 156 -15.22 -12.59 4.88
CA THR A 156 -16.37 -13.47 5.10
C THR A 156 -16.75 -14.26 3.84
N ILE A 157 -17.47 -15.37 4.02
CA ILE A 157 -17.86 -16.27 2.91
C ILE A 157 -18.78 -15.56 1.90
N SER A 158 -19.61 -14.61 2.34
CA SER A 158 -20.64 -13.98 1.48
C SER A 158 -21.01 -12.54 1.81
N ASN A 159 -20.63 -12.01 2.96
CA ASN A 159 -21.28 -10.83 3.54
C ASN A 159 -20.45 -9.54 3.48
N ASN A 160 -19.22 -9.58 2.98
CA ASN A 160 -18.31 -8.43 2.96
C ASN A 160 -17.87 -8.04 1.54
N TYR A 161 -18.57 -8.53 0.51
CA TYR A 161 -18.32 -8.10 -0.87
C TYR A 161 -18.95 -6.72 -1.11
N PRO A 162 -18.18 -5.71 -1.52
CA PRO A 162 -18.75 -4.43 -1.91
C PRO A 162 -19.51 -4.60 -3.23
N PRO A 163 -20.76 -4.10 -3.36
CA PRO A 163 -21.50 -4.22 -4.62
C PRO A 163 -20.73 -3.61 -5.81
N PRO A 164 -20.66 -4.29 -6.98
CA PRO A 164 -21.43 -5.47 -7.37
C PRO A 164 -20.68 -6.81 -7.20
N LEU A 165 -19.61 -6.89 -6.41
CA LEU A 165 -18.91 -8.16 -6.22
C LEU A 165 -19.82 -9.20 -5.56
N ASP A 166 -19.70 -10.43 -6.06
CA ASP A 166 -20.13 -11.63 -5.38
C ASP A 166 -19.00 -12.68 -5.51
N ALA A 167 -19.15 -13.80 -4.80
CA ALA A 167 -18.16 -14.88 -4.80
C ALA A 167 -17.89 -15.45 -6.22
N HIS A 168 -18.85 -15.40 -7.14
CA HIS A 168 -18.71 -15.91 -8.50
C HIS A 168 -17.90 -14.96 -9.39
N VAL A 169 -18.08 -13.65 -9.24
CA VAL A 169 -17.25 -12.64 -9.93
C VAL A 169 -15.81 -12.75 -9.46
N VAL A 170 -15.58 -12.89 -8.13
CA VAL A 170 -14.23 -13.11 -7.59
C VAL A 170 -13.61 -14.37 -8.19
N ALA A 171 -14.32 -15.51 -8.17
CA ALA A 171 -13.81 -16.76 -8.74
C ALA A 171 -13.49 -16.65 -10.24
N SER A 172 -14.26 -15.86 -10.98
CA SER A 172 -14.03 -15.60 -12.41
C SER A 172 -12.77 -14.75 -12.63
N VAL A 173 -12.59 -13.67 -11.85
CA VAL A 173 -11.37 -12.84 -11.88
C VAL A 173 -10.16 -13.67 -11.48
N MET A 174 -10.27 -14.53 -10.47
CA MET A 174 -9.21 -15.45 -10.05
C MET A 174 -8.80 -16.40 -11.20
N THR A 175 -9.77 -16.94 -11.93
CA THR A 175 -9.51 -17.85 -13.05
C THR A 175 -8.78 -17.15 -14.20
N VAL A 176 -9.13 -15.89 -14.47
CA VAL A 176 -8.46 -15.08 -15.51
C VAL A 176 -7.07 -14.65 -15.06
N TRP A 177 -6.91 -14.21 -13.81
CA TRP A 177 -5.64 -13.74 -13.26
C TRP A 177 -4.61 -14.88 -13.17
N ASN A 178 -5.02 -16.07 -12.73
CA ASN A 178 -4.18 -17.28 -12.74
C ASN A 178 -3.64 -17.62 -14.14
N LYS A 179 -4.35 -17.25 -15.21
CA LYS A 179 -3.89 -17.47 -16.60
C LYS A 179 -2.98 -16.37 -17.13
N LEU A 180 -3.14 -15.13 -16.64
CA LEU A 180 -2.41 -13.97 -17.13
C LEU A 180 -1.10 -13.72 -16.38
N GLN A 181 -1.08 -13.98 -15.07
CA GLN A 181 0.04 -13.70 -14.16
C GLN A 181 0.16 -14.83 -13.11
N PRO A 182 0.54 -16.05 -13.53
CA PRO A 182 0.46 -17.25 -12.69
C PRO A 182 1.29 -17.17 -11.42
N ASP A 183 2.51 -16.64 -11.47
CA ASP A 183 3.42 -16.55 -10.31
C ASP A 183 2.87 -15.59 -9.24
N TYR A 184 2.37 -14.43 -9.70
CA TYR A 184 1.72 -13.45 -8.84
C TYR A 184 0.40 -13.98 -8.26
N ALA A 185 -0.36 -14.75 -9.03
CA ALA A 185 -1.61 -15.33 -8.56
C ALA A 185 -1.37 -16.46 -7.53
N ALA A 186 -0.30 -17.24 -7.69
CA ALA A 186 0.11 -18.28 -6.74
C ALA A 186 0.54 -17.67 -5.40
N SER A 187 1.34 -16.59 -5.42
CA SER A 187 1.73 -15.89 -4.19
C SER A 187 0.51 -15.30 -3.50
N MET A 188 -0.31 -14.56 -4.25
CA MET A 188 -1.53 -13.93 -3.79
C MET A 188 -2.53 -14.91 -3.15
N TRP A 189 -2.88 -16.01 -3.81
CA TRP A 189 -4.02 -16.86 -3.43
C TRP A 189 -3.60 -18.18 -2.80
N THR A 190 -2.68 -18.90 -3.42
CA THR A 190 -2.38 -20.27 -3.03
C THR A 190 -1.73 -20.32 -1.67
N GLU A 191 -0.71 -19.51 -1.43
CA GLU A 191 -0.04 -19.45 -0.13
C GLU A 191 -0.96 -18.93 0.97
N ALA A 192 -1.76 -17.94 0.63
CA ALA A 192 -2.70 -17.28 1.51
C ALA A 192 -3.83 -18.23 1.97
N LEU A 193 -4.41 -18.98 1.03
CA LEU A 193 -5.43 -19.99 1.29
C LEU A 193 -4.84 -21.14 2.10
N ASN A 194 -3.63 -21.60 1.74
CA ASN A 194 -2.91 -22.63 2.48
C ASN A 194 -2.70 -22.22 3.95
N LYS A 195 -2.31 -20.96 4.19
CA LYS A 195 -2.15 -20.42 5.54
C LYS A 195 -3.46 -20.38 6.32
N ARG A 196 -4.58 -19.99 5.69
CA ARG A 196 -5.92 -19.98 6.32
C ARG A 196 -6.44 -21.39 6.63
N LEU A 197 -6.20 -22.35 5.75
CA LEU A 197 -6.66 -23.73 5.89
C LEU A 197 -5.71 -24.61 6.72
N GLY A 198 -4.54 -24.10 7.11
CA GLY A 198 -3.51 -24.88 7.79
C GLY A 198 -2.87 -25.97 6.91
N THR A 199 -2.93 -25.80 5.59
CA THR A 199 -2.39 -26.74 4.59
C THR A 199 -1.06 -26.25 4.03
N LYS A 200 -0.32 -27.12 3.34
CA LYS A 200 0.91 -26.77 2.60
C LYS A 200 0.84 -27.38 1.20
N GLY A 201 1.04 -26.54 0.19
CA GLY A 201 1.19 -26.96 -1.20
C GLY A 201 -0.13 -27.24 -1.91
N SER A 202 -0.34 -26.55 -3.03
CA SER A 202 -1.22 -26.96 -4.12
C SER A 202 -0.69 -26.37 -5.42
#